data_AF-A0A4D7CCC2-F1
#
_entry.id   AF-A0A4D7CCC2-F1
#
_cell.length_a   1.000
_cell.length_b   1.000
_cell.length_c   1.000
_cell.angle_alpha   90.00
_cell.angle_beta   90.00
_cell.angle_gamma   90.00
#
_symmetry.space_group_name_H-M   'P 1'
#
loop_
_entity.id
_entity.type
_entity.pdbx_description
1 polymer ?
#
loop_
_entity_poly.entity_id
_entity_poly.type
_entity_poly.pdbx_seq_one_letter_code
_entity_poly.pdbx_strand_id
1 'polypeptide(L)' 'MTAPVRFPPRSAMPMHRHALAYCAVVLEGSYEERSADGRWIAEAGDLVIHRGFMHTPTRSARGVPG' A
#
# COMPACT_ATOMS: atom_id res chain seq x y z
N MET A 1 -8.23 14.14 10.60
CA MET A 1 -8.38 12.81 9.97
C MET A 1 -8.50 13.02 8.47
N THR A 2 -7.59 12.47 7.69
CA THR A 2 -7.69 12.44 6.23
C THR A 2 -8.74 11.42 5.82
N ALA A 3 -9.55 11.72 4.80
CA ALA A 3 -10.50 10.76 4.26
C ALA A 3 -9.77 9.52 3.71
N PRO A 4 -10.39 8.32 3.76
CA PRO A 4 -9.79 7.12 3.16
C PRO A 4 -9.59 7.32 1.66
N VAL A 5 -8.40 6.95 1.17
CA VAL A 5 -8.13 6.87 -0.26
C VAL A 5 -8.56 5.48 -0.74
N ARG A 6 -9.32 5.44 -1.84
CA ARG A 6 -9.83 4.20 -2.43
C ARG A 6 -9.12 3.92 -3.75
N PHE A 7 -8.72 2.68 -3.94
CA PHE A 7 -8.12 2.19 -5.17
C PHE A 7 -9.03 1.14 -5.81
N PRO A 8 -9.39 1.27 -7.11
CA PRO A 8 -10.18 0.24 -7.77
C PRO A 8 -9.36 -1.05 -7.93
N PRO A 9 -10.02 -2.22 -8.01
CA PRO A 9 -9.33 -3.48 -8.22
C PRO A 9 -8.42 -3.45 -9.46
N ARG A 10 -7.23 -4.03 -9.33
CA ARG A 10 -6.21 -4.10 -10.38
C ARG A 10 -5.61 -2.74 -10.80
N SER A 11 -5.86 -1.68 -10.03
CA SER A 11 -5.11 -0.43 -10.17
C SER A 11 -3.71 -0.56 -9.57
N ALA A 12 -2.80 0.27 -10.08
CA ALA A 12 -1.43 0.37 -9.63
C ALA A 12 -1.06 1.83 -9.44
N MET A 13 -0.36 2.14 -8.35
CA MET A 13 0.27 3.45 -8.17
C MET A 13 1.69 3.43 -8.73
N PRO A 14 2.11 4.48 -9.46
CA PRO A 14 3.51 4.63 -9.83
C PRO A 14 4.41 4.66 -8.59
N MET A 15 5.65 4.21 -8.76
CA MET A 15 6.72 4.38 -7.78
C MET A 15 6.83 5.86 -7.40
N HIS A 16 6.74 6.19 -6.13
CA HIS A 16 6.94 7.55 -5.65
C HIS A 16 7.66 7.55 -4.29
N ARG A 17 8.01 8.74 -3.80
CA ARG A 17 8.71 8.94 -2.52
C ARG A 17 8.11 10.12 -1.78
N HIS A 18 8.14 10.05 -0.46
CA HIS A 18 7.68 11.12 0.42
C HIS A 18 8.84 11.66 1.24
N ALA A 19 8.90 12.98 1.43
CA ALA A 19 9.92 13.59 2.28
C ALA A 19 9.72 13.25 3.76
N LEU A 20 8.46 13.08 4.17
CA LEU A 20 8.06 12.73 5.53
C LEU A 20 7.69 11.25 5.63
N ALA A 21 7.90 10.67 6.80
CA ALA A 21 7.39 9.35 7.12
C ALA A 21 5.85 9.40 7.22
N TYR A 22 5.19 8.31 6.83
CA TYR A 22 3.76 8.14 7.01
C TYR A 22 3.44 6.66 7.26
N CYS A 23 2.25 6.41 7.81
CA CYS A 23 1.73 5.05 7.94
C CYS A 23 0.41 4.94 7.20
N ALA A 24 0.18 3.80 6.56
CA ALA A 24 -1.08 3.43 5.93
C ALA A 24 -1.71 2.26 6.70
N VAL A 25 -2.98 2.38 7.04
CA VAL A 25 -3.78 1.27 7.57
C VAL A 25 -4.64 0.73 6.44
N VAL A 26 -4.61 -0.58 6.22
CA VAL A 26 -5.49 -1.22 5.25
C VAL A 26 -6.84 -1.45 5.89
N LEU A 27 -7.86 -0.70 5.47
CA LEU A 27 -9.20 -0.80 6.05
C LEU A 27 -9.98 -2.00 5.50
N GLU A 28 -9.80 -2.30 4.21
CA GLU A 28 -10.50 -3.38 3.50
C GLU A 28 -9.73 -3.77 2.22
N GLY A 29 -9.93 -5.00 1.75
CA GLY A 29 -9.23 -5.54 0.57
C GLY A 29 -7.75 -5.88 0.83
N SER A 30 -6.98 -5.97 -0.25
CA SER A 30 -5.54 -6.22 -0.17
C SER A 30 -4.77 -5.60 -1.33
N TYR A 31 -3.47 -5.37 -1.12
CA TYR A 31 -2.55 -4.96 -2.17
C TYR A 31 -1.12 -5.47 -1.92
N GLU A 32 -0.36 -5.62 -2.99
CA GLU A 32 1.07 -5.83 -2.98
C GLU A 32 1.80 -4.50 -2.82
N GLU A 33 2.39 -4.25 -1.66
CA GLU A 33 3.37 -3.19 -1.49
C GLU A 33 4.71 -3.70 -2.03
N ARG A 34 5.43 -2.88 -2.79
CA ARG A 34 6.84 -3.13 -3.08
C ARG A 34 7.66 -1.98 -2.52
N SER A 35 8.93 -2.24 -2.28
CA SER A 35 9.92 -1.20 -2.01
C SER A 35 11.28 -1.68 -2.50
N ALA A 36 12.34 -0.93 -2.19
CA ALA A 36 13.70 -1.39 -2.44
C ALA A 36 14.03 -2.70 -1.67
N ASP A 37 13.36 -2.94 -0.54
CA ASP A 37 13.67 -4.04 0.37
C ASP A 37 12.86 -5.32 0.07
N GLY A 38 11.94 -5.28 -0.91
CA GLY A 38 11.16 -6.45 -1.31
C GLY A 38 9.72 -6.17 -1.72
N ARG A 39 8.88 -7.20 -1.54
CA ARG A 39 7.44 -7.18 -1.83
C ARG A 39 6.69 -7.85 -0.70
N TRP A 40 5.56 -7.27 -0.30
CA TRP A 40 4.69 -7.78 0.75
C TRP A 40 3.24 -7.66 0.31
N ILE A 41 2.40 -8.58 0.76
CA ILE A 41 0.95 -8.43 0.65
C ILE A 41 0.48 -7.78 1.95
N ALA A 42 -0.19 -6.64 1.82
CA ALA A 42 -0.87 -5.97 2.91
C ALA A 42 -2.38 -6.21 2.78
N GLU A 43 -3.01 -6.64 3.87
CA GLU A 43 -4.42 -7.02 3.94
C GLU A 43 -5.14 -6.23 5.04
N ALA A 44 -6.48 -6.32 5.06
CA ALA A 44 -7.30 -5.59 6.03
C ALA A 44 -6.82 -5.81 7.47
N GLY A 45 -6.53 -4.72 8.18
CA GLY A 45 -5.98 -4.71 9.53
C GLY A 45 -4.48 -4.44 9.61
N ASP A 46 -3.74 -4.59 8.51
CA ASP A 46 -2.30 -4.32 8.49
C ASP A 46 -1.98 -2.83 8.59
N LEU A 47 -0.86 -2.52 9.27
CA LEU A 47 -0.25 -1.20 9.32
C LEU A 47 1.07 -1.21 8.55
N VAL A 48 1.12 -0.47 7.44
CA VAL A 48 2.33 -0.31 6.63
C VAL A 48 3.02 0.99 7.00
N ILE A 49 4.28 0.91 7.42
CA ILE A 49 5.08 2.07 7.83
C ILE A 49 6.07 2.43 6.73
N HIS A 50 5.96 3.64 6.22
CA HIS A 50 6.88 4.20 5.24
C HIS A 50 7.79 5.22 5.92
N ARG A 51 9.09 4.93 5.94
CA ARG A 51 10.11 5.87 6.43
C ARG A 51 10.26 7.02 5.42
N GLY A 52 10.65 8.20 5.90
CA GLY A 52 10.95 9.34 5.03
C GLY A 52 12.01 8.97 3.99
N PHE A 53 11.84 9.49 2.77
CA PHE A 53 12.68 9.27 1.58
C PHE A 53 12.72 7.84 1.02
N MET A 54 11.85 6.93 1.47
CA MET A 54 11.77 5.57 0.92
C MET A 54 10.80 5.48 -0.28
N HIS A 55 11.13 4.64 -1.26
CA HIS A 55 10.34 4.41 -2.48
C HIS A 55 9.19 3.42 -2.24
N THR A 56 7.95 3.82 -2.60
CA THR A 56 6.74 3.01 -2.40
C THR A 56 5.97 2.83 -3.71
N PRO A 57 5.84 1.59 -4.16
CA PRO A 57 4.77 1.19 -5.08
C PRO A 57 3.71 0.34 -4.39
N THR A 58 2.46 0.70 -4.63
CA THR A 58 1.29 -0.07 -4.22
C THR A 58 0.65 -0.68 -5.47
N ARG A 59 0.49 -2.00 -5.50
CA ARG A 59 -0.19 -2.75 -6.57
C ARG A 59 -1.33 -3.58 -5.96
N SER A 60 -2.58 -3.22 -6.18
CA SER A 60 -3.71 -4.06 -5.73
C SER A 60 -3.66 -5.45 -6.40
N ALA A 61 -3.60 -6.52 -5.60
CA ALA A 61 -3.63 -7.90 -6.09
C ALA A 61 -5.00 -8.53 -5.79
N ARG A 62 -5.41 -9.45 -6.67
CA ARG A 62 -6.75 -10.05 -6.79
C ARG A 62 -7.27 -10.67 -5.49
N GLY A 63 -8.61 -10.60 -5.34
CA GLY A 63 -9.37 -11.34 -4.32
C GLY A 63 -9.04 -12.83 -4.31
N VAL A 64 -9.01 -13.35 -3.09
CA VAL A 64 -8.85 -14.77 -2.77
C VAL A 64 -10.09 -15.51 -3.26
N PRO A 65 -9.98 -16.62 -4.02
CA PRO A 65 -11.12 -17.44 -4.36
C PRO A 65 -11.53 -18.30 -3.15
N GLY A 66 -12.84 -18.27 -2.84
CA GLY A 66 -13.66 -19.32 -2.23
C GLY A 66 -13.14 -20.00 -0.97
#